data_AF-A0A8I0LD92-F1
#
_entry.id   AF-A0A8I0LD92-F1
#
_cell.length_a   1.000
_cell.length_b   1.000
_cell.length_c   1.000
_cell.angle_alpha   90.00
_cell.angle_beta   90.00
_cell.angle_gamma   90.00
#
_symmetry.space_group_name_H-M   'P 1'
#
loop_
_entity.id
_entity.type
_entity.pdbx_description
1 polymer ?
#
loop_
_entity_poly.entity_id
_entity_poly.type
_entity_poly.pdbx_seq_one_letter_code
_entity_poly.pdbx_strand_id
1 'polypeptide(L)'
;MSNRRIFTEEFKAGAVQLVVSSGRSVKEVATELGIKEGTLGAWVRTWRAEHPDAGVDEPGPVEWAKYKALQAENAALKRENEFLGKASAFFAAKHL
;
A
#
# COMPACT_ATOMS: atom_id res chain seq x y z
N MET A 1 -19.83 19.33 -17.94
CA MET A 1 -18.70 20.10 -17.36
C MET A 1 -18.08 19.28 -16.25
N SER A 2 -16.81 18.87 -16.35
CA SER A 2 -16.16 18.08 -15.30
C SER A 2 -15.84 18.95 -14.09
N ASN A 3 -16.52 18.69 -12.97
CA ASN A 3 -16.26 19.31 -11.68
C ASN A 3 -14.92 18.80 -11.13
N ARG A 4 -13.82 19.51 -11.43
CA ARG A 4 -12.51 19.23 -10.82
C ARG A 4 -12.53 19.76 -9.40
N ARG A 5 -12.48 18.85 -8.44
CA ARG A 5 -12.29 19.20 -7.04
C ARG A 5 -10.93 19.88 -6.90
N ILE A 6 -10.94 21.13 -6.43
CA ILE A 6 -9.73 21.91 -6.20
C ILE A 6 -9.21 21.53 -4.81
N PHE A 7 -7.95 21.11 -4.75
CA PHE A 7 -7.26 20.78 -3.51
C PHE A 7 -6.22 21.84 -3.22
N THR A 8 -6.11 22.27 -1.96
CA THR A 8 -5.10 23.25 -1.55
C THR A 8 -3.71 22.62 -1.56
N GLU A 9 -2.67 23.44 -1.67
CA GLU A 9 -1.29 22.94 -1.70
C GLU A 9 -0.90 22.25 -0.39
N GLU A 10 -1.40 22.72 0.74
CA GLU A 10 -1.19 22.11 2.06
C GLU A 10 -1.80 20.71 2.12
N PHE A 11 -3.00 20.54 1.54
CA PHE A 11 -3.65 19.24 1.46
C PHE A 11 -2.86 18.26 0.59
N LYS A 12 -2.34 18.73 -0.56
CA LYS A 12 -1.50 17.91 -1.44
C LYS A 12 -0.21 17.49 -0.74
N ALA A 13 0.48 18.43 -0.12
CA ALA A 13 1.73 18.18 0.61
C ALA A 13 1.51 17.20 1.76
N GLY A 14 0.45 17.38 2.55
CA GLY A 14 0.09 16.47 3.64
C GLY A 14 -0.23 15.05 3.16
N ALA A 15 -0.99 14.93 2.06
CA ALA A 15 -1.33 13.63 1.49
C ALA A 15 -0.10 12.88 0.95
N VAL A 16 0.83 13.59 0.31
CA VAL A 16 2.09 13.01 -0.18
C VAL A 16 3.01 12.64 0.98
N GLN A 17 3.17 13.52 1.96
CA GLN A 17 4.02 13.29 3.14
C GLN A 17 3.49 12.12 3.96
N LEU A 18 2.17 11.94 4.05
CA LEU A 18 1.56 10.78 4.67
C LEU A 18 1.96 9.48 3.95
N VAL A 19 1.90 9.43 2.61
CA VAL A 19 2.33 8.26 1.83
C VAL A 19 3.82 7.96 2.04
N VAL A 20 4.66 8.99 1.96
CA VAL A 20 6.13 8.82 2.02
C VAL A 20 6.60 8.46 3.43
N SER A 21 6.07 9.10 4.48
CA SER A 21 6.51 8.87 5.86
C SER A 21 5.94 7.62 6.49
N SER A 22 4.71 7.24 6.14
CA SER A 22 4.06 6.05 6.72
C SER A 22 4.38 4.76 5.97
N GLY A 23 4.98 4.84 4.77
CA GLY A 23 5.23 3.69 3.90
C GLY A 23 3.95 3.00 3.40
N ARG A 24 2.77 3.59 3.64
CA ARG A 24 1.47 3.04 3.22
C ARG A 24 1.27 3.20 1.73
N SER A 25 0.46 2.33 1.14
CA SER A 25 0.20 2.40 -0.30
C SER A 25 -0.63 3.63 -0.67
N VAL A 26 -0.40 4.18 -1.87
CA VAL A 26 -1.18 5.29 -2.43
C VAL A 26 -2.68 4.98 -2.42
N LYS A 27 -3.06 3.72 -2.65
CA LYS A 27 -4.45 3.26 -2.67
C LYS A 27 -5.14 3.39 -1.30
N GLU A 28 -4.45 2.98 -0.24
CA GLU A 28 -4.99 3.07 1.13
C GLU A 28 -5.19 4.53 1.53
N VAL A 29 -4.16 5.36 1.32
CA VAL A 29 -4.22 6.78 1.66
C VAL A 29 -5.26 7.52 0.81
N ALA A 30 -5.38 7.20 -0.48
CA ALA A 30 -6.40 7.80 -1.34
C ALA A 30 -7.82 7.45 -0.89
N THR A 31 -8.04 6.20 -0.47
CA THR A 31 -9.34 5.73 0.03
C THR A 31 -9.71 6.45 1.33
N GLU A 32 -8.75 6.59 2.25
CA GLU A 32 -8.92 7.26 3.54
C GLU A 32 -9.20 8.76 3.37
N LEU A 33 -8.49 9.42 2.47
CA LEU A 33 -8.68 10.85 2.15
C LEU A 33 -9.88 11.11 1.21
N GLY A 34 -10.55 10.05 0.75
CA GLY A 34 -11.68 10.14 -0.19
C GLY A 34 -11.33 10.77 -1.54
N ILE A 35 -10.06 10.67 -1.97
CA ILE A 35 -9.56 11.19 -3.25
C ILE A 35 -9.31 10.07 -4.23
N LYS A 36 -9.25 10.39 -5.53
CA LYS A 36 -8.93 9.39 -6.55
C LYS A 36 -7.46 8.98 -6.43
N GLU A 37 -7.23 7.67 -6.43
CA GLU A 37 -5.88 7.08 -6.39
C GLU A 37 -4.95 7.67 -7.45
N GLY A 38 -5.43 7.83 -8.68
CA GLY A 38 -4.63 8.42 -9.76
C GLY A 38 -4.20 9.87 -9.52
N THR A 39 -5.00 10.65 -8.77
CA THR A 39 -4.67 12.03 -8.39
C THR A 39 -3.56 12.04 -7.34
N LEU A 40 -3.70 11.24 -6.27
CA LEU A 40 -2.68 11.15 -5.24
C LEU A 40 -1.38 10.57 -5.79
N GLY A 41 -1.48 9.55 -6.64
CA GLY A 41 -0.31 8.95 -7.30
C GLY A 41 0.43 9.93 -8.20
N ALA A 42 -0.26 10.87 -8.84
CA ALA A 42 0.40 11.93 -9.62
C ALA A 42 1.21 12.87 -8.71
N TRP A 43 0.64 13.30 -7.57
CA TRP A 43 1.35 14.16 -6.62
C TRP A 43 2.55 13.48 -6.00
N VAL A 44 2.43 12.19 -5.63
CA VAL A 44 3.54 11.41 -5.08
C VAL A 44 4.66 11.25 -6.12
N ARG A 45 4.32 11.00 -7.40
CA ARG A 45 5.33 10.94 -8.48
C ARG A 45 6.04 12.28 -8.67
N THR A 46 5.31 13.39 -8.70
CA THR A 46 5.91 14.73 -8.81
C THR A 46 6.85 15.00 -7.65
N TRP A 47 6.42 14.72 -6.41
CA TRP A 47 7.25 14.94 -5.23
C TRP A 47 8.51 14.08 -5.24
N ARG A 48 8.42 12.81 -5.67
CA ARG A 48 9.59 11.92 -5.80
C ARG A 48 10.58 12.40 -6.87
N ALA A 49 10.08 12.95 -7.98
CA ALA A 49 10.93 13.53 -9.01
C ALA A 49 11.68 14.79 -8.51
N GLU A 50 11.05 15.55 -7.61
CA GLU A 50 11.66 16.73 -6.96
C GLU A 50 12.59 16.35 -5.80
N HIS A 51 12.45 15.15 -5.23
CA HIS A 51 13.24 14.64 -4.10
C HIS A 51 13.91 13.29 -4.44
N PRO A 52 14.85 13.26 -5.40
CA PRO A 52 15.52 12.03 -5.83
C PRO A 52 16.34 11.36 -4.71
N ASP A 53 16.81 12.15 -3.74
CA ASP A 53 17.64 11.67 -2.62
C ASP A 53 16.82 11.09 -1.46
N ALA A 54 15.49 11.16 -1.51
CA ALA A 54 14.62 10.73 -0.41
C ALA A 54 14.55 9.21 -0.22
N GLY A 55 15.32 8.42 -0.98
CA GLY A 55 15.49 6.97 -0.76
C GLY A 55 14.20 6.16 -0.87
N VAL A 56 13.16 6.70 -1.50
CA VAL A 56 11.91 5.97 -1.71
C VAL A 56 12.09 5.10 -2.94
N ASP A 57 12.67 3.92 -2.70
CA ASP A 57 12.86 2.85 -3.69
C ASP A 57 11.60 2.76 -4.54
N GLU A 58 11.75 3.08 -5.82
CA GLU A 58 10.65 3.01 -6.76
C GLU A 58 10.32 1.51 -6.89
N PRO A 59 9.09 1.03 -6.58
CA PRO A 59 8.68 -0.20 -7.19
C PRO A 59 8.57 0.15 -8.67
N GLY A 60 9.67 -0.07 -9.40
CA GLY A 60 9.70 -0.01 -10.85
C GLY A 60 8.65 -0.97 -11.42
N PRO A 61 8.52 -1.07 -12.75
CA PRO A 61 7.54 -1.94 -13.38
C PRO A 61 7.59 -3.34 -12.74
N VAL A 62 6.57 -3.69 -11.95
CA VAL A 62 6.54 -5.01 -11.31
C VAL A 62 6.31 -5.98 -12.43
N GLU A 63 7.36 -6.71 -12.81
CA GLU A 63 7.23 -7.77 -13.80
C GLU A 63 6.09 -8.68 -13.38
N TRP A 64 5.12 -8.86 -14.27
CA TRP A 64 3.88 -9.60 -13.99
C TRP A 64 4.14 -11.01 -13.42
N ALA A 65 5.27 -11.62 -13.81
CA ALA A 65 5.77 -12.86 -13.26
C ALA A 65 6.10 -12.78 -11.76
N LYS A 66 6.79 -11.73 -11.32
CA LYS A 66 7.12 -11.49 -9.90
C LYS A 66 5.87 -11.21 -9.08
N TYR A 67 4.91 -10.45 -9.62
CA TYR A 67 3.63 -10.21 -8.95
C TYR A 67 2.84 -11.50 -8.71
N LYS A 68 2.75 -12.37 -9.73
CA LYS A 68 2.09 -13.68 -9.60
C LYS A 68 2.81 -14.60 -8.61
N ALA A 69 4.14 -14.65 -8.66
CA ALA A 69 4.93 -15.45 -7.72
C ALA A 69 4.70 -14.99 -6.27
N LEU A 70 4.73 -13.67 -6.04
CA LEU A 70 4.53 -13.09 -4.71
C LEU A 70 3.09 -13.28 -4.20
N GLN A 71 2.09 -13.27 -5.09
CA GLN A 71 0.72 -13.64 -4.73
C GLN A 71 0.59 -15.12 -4.35
N ALA A 72 1.25 -16.00 -5.10
CA ALA A 72 1.24 -17.43 -4.82
C ALA A 72 1.90 -17.73 -3.47
N GLU A 73 3.02 -17.07 -3.17
CA GLU A 73 3.70 -17.17 -1.89
C GLU A 73 2.84 -16.64 -0.74
N ASN A 74 2.22 -15.47 -0.89
CA ASN A 74 1.27 -14.95 0.10
C ASN A 74 0.08 -15.89 0.35
N ALA A 75 -0.44 -16.53 -0.70
CA ALA A 75 -1.53 -17.50 -0.58
C ALA A 75 -1.08 -18.79 0.12
N ALA A 76 0.18 -19.22 -0.08
CA ALA A 76 0.76 -20.36 0.62
C ALA A 76 0.98 -20.04 2.12
N LEU A 77 1.61 -18.91 2.43
CA LEU A 77 1.87 -18.47 3.79
C LEU A 77 0.58 -18.27 4.60
N LYS A 78 -0.48 -17.72 3.99
CA LYS A 78 -1.79 -17.60 4.66
C LYS A 78 -2.40 -18.96 5.01
N ARG A 79 -2.30 -19.94 4.12
CA ARG A 79 -2.78 -21.31 4.40
C ARG A 79 -2.00 -21.97 5.52
N GLU A 80 -0.69 -21.78 5.57
CA GLU A 80 0.16 -22.33 6.63
C GLU A 80 -0.11 -21.67 7.98
N ASN A 81 -0.31 -20.35 8.00
CA ASN A 81 -0.69 -19.62 9.20
C ASN A 81 -2.08 -20.07 9.71
N GLU A 82 -3.04 -20.28 8.81
CA GLU A 82 -4.37 -20.79 9.17
C GLU A 82 -4.30 -22.23 9.71
N PHE A 83 -3.46 -23.09 9.13
CA PHE A 83 -3.23 -24.44 9.62
C PHE A 83 -2.58 -24.46 11.00
N LEU A 84 -1.51 -23.68 11.20
CA LEU A 84 -0.83 -23.53 12.49
C LEU A 84 -1.75 -22.91 13.54
N GLY A 85 -2.58 -21.95 13.16
CA GLY A 85 -3.60 -21.37 14.03
C GLY A 85 -4.64 -22.40 14.47
N LYS A 86 -5.14 -23.23 13.55
CA LYS A 86 -6.06 -24.33 13.86
C LYS A 86 -5.40 -25.41 14.72
N ALA A 87 -4.15 -25.77 14.45
CA ALA A 87 -3.39 -26.72 15.26
C ALA A 87 -3.18 -26.18 16.68
N SER A 88 -2.76 -24.92 16.82
CA SER A 88 -2.59 -24.25 18.11
C SER A 88 -3.90 -24.19 18.90
N ALA A 89 -5.02 -23.88 18.24
CA ALA A 89 -6.34 -23.89 18.85
C ALA A 89 -6.77 -25.30 19.30
N PHE A 90 -6.48 -26.33 18.50
CA PHE A 90 -6.75 -27.72 18.84
C PHE A 90 -5.93 -28.22 20.03
N PHE A 91 -4.63 -27.86 20.09
CA PHE A 91 -3.77 -28.21 21.22
C PHE A 91 -4.15 -27.44 22.50
N ALA A 92 -4.52 -26.15 22.38
CA ALA A 92 -5.02 -25.36 23.52
C ALA A 92 -6.34 -25.91 24.08
N ALA A 93 -7.24 -26.41 23.22
CA ALA A 93 -8.50 -27.02 23.63
C ALA A 93 -8.34 -28.43 24.27
N LYS A 94 -7.21 -29.11 24.04
CA LYS A 94 -6.92 -30.47 24.56
C LYS A 94 -6.14 -30.45 25.89
N HIS A 95 -5.61 -29.29 26.29
CA HIS A 95 -4.89 -29.09 27.56
C HIS A 95 -5.76 -28.49 28.68
N LEU A 96 -7.08 -28.39 28.47
CA LEU A 96 -8.12 -28.21 29.50
C LEU A 96 -8.78 -29.55 29.81
#